data_AF-A0A1I5YTV8-F1
#
_entry.id   AF-A0A1I5YTV8-F1
#
_cell.length_a   1.000
_cell.length_b   1.000
_cell.length_c   1.000
_cell.angle_alpha   90.00
_cell.angle_beta   90.00
_cell.angle_gamma   90.00
#
_symmetry.space_group_name_H-M   'P 1'
#
loop_
_entity.id
_entity.type
_entity.pdbx_description
1 polymer ?
#
loop_
_entity_poly.entity_id
_entity_poly.type
_entity_poly.pdbx_seq_one_letter_code
_entity_poly.pdbx_strand_id
1 'polypeptide(L)'
;MEWEEIEKQRLIGKQLMIVDLIHAENDKAQKTGFSFVTTDHLQKWSGMEESEVKKLVDTCAYMDDFNLSCNAAKDLDCQKNELEGSNSYLFYLNTFRRLGSTAIIALNKEVMEDYCNHAAKINYEQYQENYPEYPVDEAMSSSEVLQMVLEHYVRWFVKCCKRALEDGYDWDVVARMAKTEISEERFAILEQI
;
A
#
# COMPACT_ATOMS: atom_id res chain seq x y z
N MET A 1 -16.28 -24.52 21.52
CA MET A 1 -15.79 -23.18 21.19
C MET A 1 -16.14 -22.30 22.36
N GLU A 2 -15.12 -21.73 23.01
CA GLU A 2 -15.30 -20.90 24.21
C GLU A 2 -15.94 -19.57 23.80
N TRP A 3 -16.76 -18.97 24.68
CA TRP A 3 -17.54 -17.77 24.37
C TRP A 3 -16.69 -16.59 23.88
N GLU A 4 -15.48 -16.45 24.43
CA GLU A 4 -14.49 -15.44 24.04
C GLU A 4 -14.03 -15.59 22.57
N GLU A 5 -13.84 -16.83 22.11
CA GLU A 5 -13.47 -17.10 20.71
C GLU A 5 -14.61 -16.70 19.76
N ILE A 6 -15.86 -16.94 20.15
CA ILE A 6 -17.04 -16.51 19.37
C ILE A 6 -17.10 -14.98 19.27
N GLU A 7 -16.83 -14.27 20.37
CA GLU A 7 -16.81 -12.80 20.37
C GLU A 7 -15.68 -12.24 19.51
N LYS A 8 -14.49 -12.84 19.55
CA LYS A 8 -13.37 -12.48 18.69
C LYS A 8 -13.71 -12.65 17.21
N GLN A 9 -14.22 -13.83 16.82
CA GLN A 9 -14.60 -14.10 15.43
C GLN A 9 -15.73 -13.17 14.96
N ARG A 10 -16.67 -12.81 15.85
CA ARG A 10 -17.71 -11.84 15.54
C ARG A 10 -17.16 -10.43 15.31
N LEU A 11 -16.17 -10.00 16.09
CA LEU A 11 -15.50 -8.71 15.88
C LEU A 11 -14.77 -8.68 14.55
N ILE A 12 -14.00 -9.72 14.23
CA ILE A 12 -13.31 -9.86 12.93
C ILE A 12 -14.33 -9.78 11.78
N GLY A 13 -15.43 -10.51 11.87
CA GLY A 13 -16.50 -10.46 10.86
C GLY A 13 -17.09 -9.06 10.66
N LYS A 14 -17.27 -8.29 11.74
CA LYS A 14 -17.72 -6.88 11.65
C LYS A 14 -16.67 -5.99 10.99
N GLN A 15 -15.40 -6.15 11.36
CA GLN A 15 -14.28 -5.39 10.80
C GLN A 15 -14.17 -5.66 9.29
N LEU A 16 -14.19 -6.92 8.86
CA LEU A 16 -14.17 -7.30 7.44
C LEU A 16 -15.31 -6.68 6.65
N MET A 17 -16.55 -6.75 7.16
CA MET A 17 -17.71 -6.12 6.52
C MET A 17 -17.52 -4.61 6.34
N ILE A 18 -16.97 -3.93 7.35
CA ILE A 18 -16.75 -2.48 7.30
C ILE A 18 -15.63 -2.11 6.33
N VAL A 19 -14.54 -2.87 6.30
CA VAL A 19 -13.47 -2.70 5.31
C VAL A 19 -14.02 -2.86 3.88
N ASP A 20 -14.85 -3.87 3.63
CA ASP A 20 -15.49 -4.08 2.32
C ASP A 20 -16.39 -2.90 1.93
N LEU A 21 -17.16 -2.36 2.87
CA LEU A 21 -18.00 -1.18 2.64
C LEU A 21 -17.18 0.07 2.34
N ILE A 22 -16.08 0.29 3.07
CA ILE A 22 -15.16 1.40 2.83
C ILE A 22 -14.60 1.31 1.41
N HIS A 23 -14.12 0.13 1.00
CA HIS A 23 -13.58 -0.08 -0.35
C HIS A 23 -14.63 0.16 -1.44
N ALA A 24 -15.83 -0.37 -1.27
CA ALA A 24 -16.92 -0.20 -2.22
C ALA A 24 -17.34 1.28 -2.38
N GLU A 25 -17.38 2.03 -1.28
CA GLU A 25 -17.71 3.44 -1.30
C GLU A 25 -16.58 4.31 -1.86
N ASN A 26 -15.33 3.98 -1.59
CA ASN A 26 -14.18 4.64 -2.21
C ASN A 26 -14.17 4.45 -3.73
N ASP A 27 -14.41 3.22 -4.21
CA ASP A 27 -14.47 2.91 -5.65
C ASP A 27 -15.64 3.62 -6.35
N LYS A 28 -16.75 3.81 -5.63
CA LYS A 28 -17.90 4.59 -6.11
C LYS A 28 -17.59 6.08 -6.12
N ALA A 29 -17.01 6.62 -5.04
CA ALA A 29 -16.65 8.02 -4.93
C ALA A 29 -15.62 8.44 -5.98
N GLN A 30 -14.69 7.56 -6.36
CA GLN A 30 -13.78 7.81 -7.49
C GLN A 30 -14.52 8.03 -8.82
N LYS A 31 -15.70 7.40 -9.00
CA LYS A 31 -16.51 7.54 -10.22
C LYS A 31 -17.51 8.70 -10.14
N THR A 32 -18.05 8.98 -8.96
CA THR A 32 -19.16 9.93 -8.77
C THR A 32 -18.76 11.24 -8.11
N GLY A 33 -17.55 11.34 -7.56
CA GLY A 33 -17.02 12.50 -6.83
C GLY A 33 -17.52 12.65 -5.39
N PHE A 34 -18.37 11.73 -4.90
CA PHE A 34 -18.99 11.82 -3.57
C PHE A 34 -19.18 10.44 -2.95
N SER A 35 -18.90 10.31 -1.64
CA SER A 35 -19.38 9.20 -0.80
C SER A 35 -20.51 9.69 0.09
N PHE A 36 -21.50 8.83 0.33
CA PHE A 36 -22.61 9.09 1.25
C PHE A 36 -22.47 8.35 2.58
N VAL A 37 -21.41 7.55 2.72
CA VAL A 37 -21.18 6.75 3.92
C VAL A 37 -20.28 7.54 4.86
N THR A 38 -20.78 7.73 6.08
CA THR A 38 -20.09 8.42 7.17
C THR A 38 -19.70 7.43 8.25
N THR A 39 -18.77 7.81 9.12
CA THR A 39 -18.42 7.03 10.32
C THR A 39 -19.65 6.65 11.14
N ASP A 40 -20.61 7.56 11.31
CA ASP A 40 -21.88 7.31 12.01
C ASP A 40 -22.71 6.18 11.37
N HIS A 41 -22.77 6.13 10.04
CA HIS A 41 -23.48 5.06 9.33
C HIS A 41 -22.79 3.71 9.54
N LEU A 42 -21.46 3.69 9.39
CA LEU A 42 -20.64 2.50 9.63
C LEU A 42 -20.77 2.00 11.08
N GLN A 43 -20.79 2.91 12.05
CA GLN A 43 -21.02 2.60 13.47
C GLN A 43 -22.40 1.98 13.71
N LYS A 44 -23.46 2.59 13.18
CA LYS A 44 -24.83 2.08 13.33
C LYS A 44 -25.01 0.68 12.72
N TRP A 45 -24.38 0.41 11.58
CA TRP A 45 -24.50 -0.90 10.91
C TRP A 45 -23.69 -2.00 11.59
N SER A 46 -22.46 -1.70 12.03
CA SER A 46 -21.59 -2.68 12.71
C SER A 46 -21.94 -2.88 14.18
N GLY A 47 -22.56 -1.88 14.82
CA GLY A 47 -22.70 -1.83 16.28
C GLY A 47 -21.34 -1.85 16.99
N MET A 48 -20.30 -1.30 16.36
CA MET A 48 -18.98 -1.08 16.97
C MET A 48 -18.92 0.30 17.64
N GLU A 49 -17.93 0.50 18.50
CA GLU A 49 -17.65 1.83 19.05
C GLU A 49 -17.18 2.79 17.95
N GLU A 50 -17.52 4.07 18.07
CA GLU A 50 -17.16 5.10 17.08
C GLU A 50 -15.64 5.19 16.91
N SER A 51 -14.89 5.09 18.01
CA SER A 51 -13.42 5.06 18.05
C SER A 51 -12.85 3.92 17.19
N GLU A 52 -13.42 2.73 17.30
CA GLU A 52 -12.99 1.54 16.54
C GLU A 52 -13.28 1.67 15.04
N VAL A 53 -14.46 2.22 14.70
CA VAL A 53 -14.80 2.49 13.30
C VAL A 53 -13.89 3.57 12.72
N LYS A 54 -13.61 4.63 13.48
CA LYS A 54 -12.69 5.68 13.05
C LYS A 54 -11.29 5.13 12.84
N LYS A 55 -10.79 4.30 13.77
CA LYS A 55 -9.50 3.63 13.64
C LYS A 55 -9.45 2.74 12.38
N LEU A 56 -10.52 2.00 12.07
CA LEU A 56 -10.63 1.21 10.84
C LEU A 56 -10.55 2.10 9.59
N VAL A 57 -11.29 3.20 9.55
CA VAL A 57 -11.30 4.13 8.42
C VAL A 57 -9.92 4.75 8.21
N ASP A 58 -9.30 5.24 9.29
CA ASP A 58 -7.95 5.83 9.24
C ASP A 58 -6.92 4.78 8.77
N THR A 59 -7.08 3.53 9.21
CA THR A 59 -6.23 2.40 8.81
C THR A 59 -6.36 2.07 7.33
N CYS A 60 -7.58 1.91 6.84
CA CYS A 60 -7.86 1.74 5.42
C CYS A 60 -7.28 2.90 4.60
N ALA A 61 -7.39 4.13 5.09
CA ALA A 61 -6.91 5.31 4.37
C ALA A 61 -5.40 5.30 4.17
N TYR A 62 -4.59 4.94 5.18
CA TYR A 62 -3.14 4.90 5.01
C TYR A 62 -2.65 3.64 4.27
N MET A 63 -3.45 2.56 4.26
CA MET A 63 -3.17 1.32 3.53
C MET A 63 -3.65 1.34 2.07
N ASP A 64 -4.46 2.33 1.69
CA ASP A 64 -4.87 2.54 0.30
C ASP A 64 -3.66 2.67 -0.63
N ASP A 65 -3.70 1.99 -1.78
CA ASP A 65 -2.58 1.88 -2.73
C ASP A 65 -2.02 3.24 -3.15
N PHE A 66 -2.90 4.23 -3.36
CA PHE A 66 -2.48 5.57 -3.78
C PHE A 66 -1.76 6.30 -2.64
N ASN A 67 -2.33 6.30 -1.43
CA ASN A 67 -1.71 6.93 -0.27
C ASN A 67 -0.40 6.23 0.12
N LEU A 68 -0.37 4.90 0.05
CA LEU A 68 0.82 4.10 0.32
C LEU A 68 1.94 4.46 -0.66
N SER A 69 1.63 4.51 -1.96
CA SER A 69 2.57 4.93 -3.01
C SER A 69 3.07 6.37 -2.82
N CYS A 70 2.19 7.32 -2.50
CA CYS A 70 2.59 8.72 -2.28
C CYS A 70 3.49 8.86 -1.05
N ASN A 71 3.15 8.19 0.05
CA ASN A 71 3.92 8.25 1.28
C ASN A 71 5.29 7.57 1.13
N ALA A 72 5.35 6.41 0.47
CA ALA A 72 6.60 5.74 0.15
C ALA A 72 7.48 6.60 -0.77
N ALA A 73 6.91 7.21 -1.82
CA ALA A 73 7.67 8.04 -2.75
C ALA A 73 8.25 9.27 -2.06
N LYS A 74 7.46 9.90 -1.19
CA LYS A 74 7.89 11.03 -0.38
C LYS A 74 8.99 10.64 0.60
N ASP A 75 8.85 9.52 1.30
CA ASP A 75 9.86 9.03 2.25
C ASP A 75 11.19 8.74 1.54
N LEU A 76 11.14 8.05 0.40
CA LEU A 76 12.34 7.76 -0.40
C LEU A 76 13.00 9.02 -0.93
N ASP A 77 12.21 9.95 -1.47
CA ASP A 77 12.71 11.22 -1.99
C ASP A 77 13.40 12.05 -0.90
N CYS A 78 12.80 12.15 0.29
CA CYS A 78 13.42 12.81 1.44
C CYS A 78 14.71 12.13 1.92
N GLN A 79 14.83 10.80 1.81
CA GLN A 79 16.03 10.06 2.19
C GLN A 79 17.18 10.20 1.19
N LYS A 80 16.87 10.51 -0.08
CA LYS A 80 17.84 10.49 -1.18
C LYS A 80 18.21 11.89 -1.69
N ASN A 81 17.32 12.86 -1.57
CA ASN A 81 17.53 14.21 -2.01
C ASN A 81 17.60 15.17 -0.82
N GLU A 82 18.81 15.63 -0.51
CA GLU A 82 19.03 16.81 0.34
C GLU A 82 18.79 18.13 -0.43
N LEU A 83 18.34 18.07 -1.69
CA LEU A 83 18.23 19.22 -2.58
C LEU A 83 16.80 19.36 -3.13
N GLU A 84 16.18 20.50 -2.85
CA GLU A 84 14.89 20.90 -3.43
C GLU A 84 14.96 20.88 -4.97
N GLY A 85 13.99 20.23 -5.63
CA GLY A 85 13.74 20.37 -7.07
C GLY A 85 13.99 19.14 -7.96
N SER A 86 14.27 17.96 -7.41
CA SER A 86 14.35 16.72 -8.21
C SER A 86 12.96 16.17 -8.57
N ASN A 87 12.71 15.88 -9.85
CA ASN A 87 11.49 15.19 -10.31
C ASN A 87 11.44 13.69 -9.91
N SER A 88 12.43 13.21 -9.14
CA SER A 88 12.51 11.84 -8.64
C SER A 88 11.27 11.38 -7.90
N TYR A 89 10.62 12.24 -7.12
CA TYR A 89 9.35 11.90 -6.47
C TYR A 89 8.31 11.38 -7.47
N LEU A 90 8.14 12.04 -8.62
CA LEU A 90 7.19 11.63 -9.66
C LEU A 90 7.62 10.32 -10.31
N PHE A 91 8.92 10.11 -10.49
CA PHE A 91 9.47 8.85 -10.99
C PHE A 91 9.21 7.69 -10.03
N TYR A 92 9.47 7.87 -8.73
CA TYR A 92 9.19 6.85 -7.70
C TYR A 92 7.70 6.56 -7.61
N LEU A 93 6.86 7.59 -7.55
CA LEU A 93 5.40 7.44 -7.52
C LEU A 93 4.90 6.68 -8.75
N ASN A 94 5.36 7.03 -9.95
CA ASN A 94 4.99 6.29 -11.16
C ASN A 94 5.45 4.84 -11.11
N THR A 95 6.68 4.60 -10.65
CA THR A 95 7.24 3.25 -10.52
C THR A 95 6.43 2.40 -9.54
N PHE A 96 6.05 2.94 -8.38
CA PHE A 96 5.22 2.26 -7.39
C PHE A 96 3.83 1.92 -7.90
N ARG A 97 3.18 2.86 -8.58
CA ARG A 97 1.84 2.62 -9.15
C ARG A 97 1.84 1.56 -10.25
N ARG A 98 2.98 1.34 -10.91
CA ARG A 98 3.09 0.37 -12.01
C ARG A 98 3.60 -0.99 -11.55
N LEU A 99 4.61 -1.00 -10.69
CA LEU A 99 5.38 -2.19 -10.32
C LEU A 99 5.22 -2.58 -8.85
N GLY A 100 4.56 -1.76 -8.04
CA GLY A 100 4.40 -1.99 -6.60
C GLY A 100 3.65 -3.28 -6.28
N SER A 101 2.54 -3.55 -6.98
CA SER A 101 1.82 -4.82 -6.85
C SER A 101 2.69 -6.02 -7.24
N THR A 102 3.47 -5.91 -8.32
CA THR A 102 4.45 -6.95 -8.71
C THR A 102 5.49 -7.18 -7.63
N ALA A 103 6.02 -6.11 -7.03
CA ALA A 103 6.97 -6.21 -5.92
C ALA A 103 6.36 -6.95 -4.71
N ILE A 104 5.11 -6.63 -4.35
CA ILE A 104 4.40 -7.25 -3.22
C ILE A 104 4.02 -8.70 -3.51
N ILE A 105 3.55 -9.03 -4.72
CA ILE A 105 2.99 -10.36 -5.02
C ILE A 105 4.07 -11.35 -5.47
N ALA A 106 5.04 -10.90 -6.27
CA ALA A 106 5.92 -11.81 -7.02
C ALA A 106 7.41 -11.72 -6.66
N LEU A 107 7.92 -10.58 -6.19
CA LEU A 107 9.36 -10.40 -6.01
C LEU A 107 9.85 -10.81 -4.61
N ASN A 108 10.92 -11.57 -4.52
CA ASN A 108 11.62 -11.87 -3.27
C ASN A 108 13.11 -11.49 -3.42
N LYS A 109 13.90 -11.60 -2.35
CA LYS A 109 15.33 -11.29 -2.40
C LYS A 109 16.11 -12.03 -3.49
N GLU A 110 15.73 -13.27 -3.79
CA GLU A 110 16.46 -14.14 -4.73
C GLU A 110 16.23 -13.74 -6.19
N VAL A 111 15.06 -13.19 -6.52
CA VAL A 111 14.68 -12.83 -7.90
C VAL A 111 14.63 -11.32 -8.16
N MET A 112 14.78 -10.49 -7.13
CA MET A 112 14.70 -9.02 -7.23
C MET A 112 15.76 -8.46 -8.17
N GLU A 113 17.01 -8.90 -8.01
CA GLU A 113 18.15 -8.42 -8.81
C GLU A 113 17.94 -8.73 -10.30
N ASP A 114 17.61 -9.98 -10.62
CA ASP A 114 17.32 -10.41 -11.99
C ASP A 114 16.16 -9.64 -12.61
N TYR A 115 15.06 -9.44 -11.88
CA TYR A 115 13.94 -8.66 -12.37
C TYR A 115 14.36 -7.21 -12.69
N CYS A 116 15.11 -6.57 -11.79
CA CYS A 116 15.53 -5.18 -11.96
C CYS A 116 16.51 -5.01 -13.12
N ASN A 117 17.40 -5.98 -13.35
CA ASN A 117 18.31 -6.00 -14.50
C ASN A 117 17.58 -5.97 -15.86
N HIS A 118 16.39 -6.58 -15.95
CA HIS A 118 15.60 -6.59 -17.18
C HIS A 118 14.62 -5.39 -17.27
N ALA A 119 14.08 -4.94 -16.14
CA ALA A 119 12.98 -3.98 -16.11
C ALA A 119 13.42 -2.51 -15.99
N ALA A 120 14.62 -2.21 -15.49
CA ALA A 120 15.02 -0.83 -15.15
C ALA A 120 14.98 0.13 -16.33
N LYS A 121 15.61 -0.26 -17.45
CA LYS A 121 15.61 0.55 -18.67
C LYS A 121 14.19 0.76 -19.21
N ILE A 122 13.37 -0.29 -19.22
CA ILE A 122 11.98 -0.22 -19.70
C ILE A 122 11.15 0.74 -18.83
N ASN A 123 11.31 0.65 -17.50
CA ASN A 123 10.60 1.54 -16.57
C ASN A 123 11.00 3.01 -16.78
N TYR A 124 12.30 3.28 -16.94
CA TYR A 124 12.81 4.61 -17.22
C TYR A 124 12.31 5.17 -18.56
N GLU A 125 12.44 4.42 -19.65
CA GLU A 125 12.00 4.86 -20.99
C GLU A 125 10.50 5.16 -21.01
N GLN A 126 9.69 4.29 -20.39
CA GLN A 126 8.26 4.50 -20.29
C GLN A 126 7.90 5.70 -19.42
N TYR A 127 8.67 6.00 -18.37
CA TYR A 127 8.46 7.22 -17.59
C TYR A 127 8.72 8.46 -18.45
N GLN A 128 9.85 8.52 -19.15
CA GLN A 128 10.21 9.65 -20.03
C GLN A 128 9.17 9.86 -21.14
N GLU A 129 8.63 8.78 -21.71
CA GLU A 129 7.57 8.84 -22.73
C GLU A 129 6.26 9.41 -22.17
N ASN A 130 5.88 9.01 -20.95
CA ASN A 130 4.61 9.43 -20.34
C ASN A 130 4.66 10.82 -19.69
N TYR A 131 5.85 11.28 -19.28
CA TYR A 131 6.04 12.53 -18.54
C TYR A 131 7.25 13.34 -19.06
N PRO A 132 7.28 13.69 -20.36
CA PRO A 132 8.41 14.39 -20.97
C PRO A 132 8.68 15.78 -20.35
N GLU A 133 7.69 16.38 -19.69
CA GLU A 133 7.79 17.66 -18.99
C GLU A 133 8.46 17.58 -17.61
N TYR A 134 8.64 16.37 -17.06
CA TYR A 134 9.28 16.13 -15.77
C TYR A 134 10.51 15.21 -15.92
N PRO A 135 11.59 15.68 -16.58
CA PRO A 135 12.77 14.84 -16.81
C PRO A 135 13.43 14.45 -15.49
N VAL A 136 14.06 13.27 -15.48
CA VAL A 136 14.89 12.75 -14.39
C VAL A 136 16.24 12.31 -14.95
N ASP A 137 17.24 12.21 -14.09
CA ASP A 137 18.60 11.81 -14.46
C ASP A 137 18.64 10.41 -15.11
N GLU A 138 19.49 10.22 -16.13
CA GLU A 138 19.67 8.93 -16.82
C GLU A 138 20.15 7.83 -15.86
N ALA A 139 20.81 8.16 -14.76
CA ALA A 139 21.17 7.23 -13.68
C ALA A 139 19.95 6.48 -13.11
N MET A 140 18.74 7.04 -13.22
CA MET A 140 17.47 6.39 -12.83
C MET A 140 17.13 5.17 -13.71
N SER A 141 17.82 4.97 -14.83
CA SER A 141 17.69 3.78 -15.68
C SER A 141 18.47 2.55 -15.18
N SER A 142 19.25 2.71 -14.11
CA SER A 142 20.06 1.62 -13.54
C SER A 142 19.21 0.61 -12.76
N SER A 143 19.63 -0.66 -12.80
CA SER A 143 18.99 -1.74 -12.05
C SER A 143 19.11 -1.54 -10.54
N GLU A 144 20.21 -0.98 -10.06
CA GLU A 144 20.42 -0.63 -8.65
C GLU A 144 19.38 0.38 -8.15
N VAL A 145 19.08 1.42 -8.95
CA VAL A 145 18.04 2.40 -8.59
C VAL A 145 16.67 1.75 -8.58
N LEU A 146 16.32 0.96 -9.61
CA LEU A 146 15.02 0.27 -9.62
C LEU A 146 14.88 -0.68 -8.42
N GLN A 147 15.91 -1.46 -8.11
CA GLN A 147 15.91 -2.36 -6.97
C GLN A 147 15.70 -1.59 -5.66
N MET A 148 16.47 -0.53 -5.43
CA MET A 148 16.31 0.34 -4.26
C MET A 148 14.89 0.88 -4.13
N VAL A 149 14.31 1.34 -5.24
CA VAL A 149 12.95 1.87 -5.29
C VAL A 149 11.95 0.77 -4.89
N LEU A 150 11.98 -0.40 -5.53
CA LEU A 150 11.05 -1.50 -5.23
C LEU A 150 11.21 -2.06 -3.82
N GLU A 151 12.44 -2.23 -3.32
CA GLU A 151 12.69 -2.65 -1.94
C GLU A 151 12.14 -1.63 -0.94
N HIS A 152 12.28 -0.33 -1.22
CA HIS A 152 11.71 0.71 -0.38
C HIS A 152 10.18 0.62 -0.33
N TYR A 153 9.51 0.37 -1.47
CA TYR A 153 8.07 0.16 -1.50
C TYR A 153 7.64 -1.04 -0.65
N VAL A 154 8.35 -2.17 -0.79
CA VAL A 154 8.10 -3.38 0.00
C VAL A 154 8.24 -3.11 1.50
N ARG A 155 9.32 -2.44 1.92
CA ARG A 155 9.54 -2.07 3.32
C ARG A 155 8.44 -1.16 3.85
N TRP A 156 8.00 -0.20 3.03
CA TRP A 156 6.91 0.71 3.40
C TRP A 156 5.59 -0.03 3.56
N PHE A 157 5.27 -0.94 2.62
CA PHE A 157 4.11 -1.82 2.71
C PHE A 157 4.13 -2.69 3.98
N VAL A 158 5.26 -3.36 4.25
CA VAL A 158 5.45 -4.18 5.45
C VAL A 158 5.24 -3.35 6.71
N LYS A 159 5.81 -2.15 6.77
CA LYS A 159 5.65 -1.22 7.89
C LYS A 159 4.17 -0.84 8.11
N CYS A 160 3.39 -0.60 7.06
CA CYS A 160 1.97 -0.31 7.17
C CYS A 160 1.17 -1.50 7.72
N CYS A 161 1.43 -2.72 7.22
CA CYS A 161 0.78 -3.94 7.74
C CYS A 161 1.16 -4.20 9.20
N LYS A 162 2.43 -4.06 9.57
CA LYS A 162 2.89 -4.22 10.97
C LYS A 162 2.18 -3.25 11.91
N ARG A 163 2.03 -1.99 11.52
CA ARG A 163 1.27 -1.01 12.31
C ARG A 163 -0.18 -1.43 12.52
N ALA A 164 -0.84 -1.93 11.48
CA ALA A 164 -2.22 -2.41 11.60
C ALA A 164 -2.32 -3.64 12.54
N LEU A 165 -1.34 -4.54 12.49
CA LEU A 165 -1.26 -5.68 13.42
C LEU A 165 -1.00 -5.23 14.87
N GLU A 166 -0.07 -4.29 15.08
CA GLU A 166 0.22 -3.67 16.39
C GLU A 166 -1.01 -2.94 16.95
N ASP A 167 -1.86 -2.42 16.06
CA ASP A 167 -3.13 -1.80 16.38
C ASP A 167 -4.23 -2.79 16.79
N GLY A 168 -3.95 -4.10 16.73
CA GLY A 168 -4.83 -5.16 17.22
C GLY A 168 -5.75 -5.77 16.16
N TYR A 169 -5.51 -5.49 14.87
CA TYR A 169 -6.26 -6.13 13.79
C TYR A 169 -5.76 -7.55 13.53
N ASP A 170 -6.69 -8.45 13.24
CA ASP A 170 -6.38 -9.80 12.76
C ASP A 170 -5.81 -9.74 11.34
N TRP A 171 -4.97 -10.72 10.97
CA TRP A 171 -4.33 -10.76 9.65
C TRP A 171 -5.33 -10.68 8.51
N ASP A 172 -6.45 -11.38 8.59
CA ASP A 172 -7.47 -11.38 7.53
C ASP A 172 -8.03 -9.97 7.29
N VAL A 173 -8.15 -9.19 8.36
CA VAL A 173 -8.59 -7.79 8.30
C VAL A 173 -7.51 -6.92 7.64
N VAL A 174 -6.25 -7.09 8.04
CA VAL A 174 -5.11 -6.35 7.48
C VAL A 174 -4.93 -6.65 5.98
N ALA A 175 -4.99 -7.91 5.59
CA ALA A 175 -4.92 -8.32 4.18
C ALA A 175 -6.08 -7.72 3.37
N ARG A 176 -7.29 -7.67 3.94
CA ARG A 176 -8.44 -7.03 3.29
C ARG A 176 -8.27 -5.51 3.18
N MET A 177 -7.72 -4.84 4.20
CA MET A 177 -7.43 -3.40 4.18
C MET A 177 -6.44 -3.03 3.07
N ALA A 178 -5.38 -3.84 2.90
CA ALA A 178 -4.35 -3.66 1.88
C ALA A 178 -4.86 -3.80 0.43
N LYS A 179 -6.10 -4.27 0.24
CA LYS A 179 -6.73 -4.51 -1.07
C LYS A 179 -5.86 -5.38 -2.00
N THR A 180 -4.99 -6.17 -1.40
CA THR A 180 -4.00 -7.03 -2.05
C THR A 180 -4.15 -8.41 -1.46
N GLU A 181 -4.43 -9.40 -2.31
CA GLU A 181 -4.51 -10.80 -1.88
C GLU A 181 -3.10 -11.30 -1.56
N ILE A 182 -2.68 -11.14 -0.30
CA ILE A 182 -1.39 -11.58 0.21
C ILE A 182 -1.59 -12.58 1.35
N SER A 183 -0.91 -13.72 1.27
CA SER A 183 -0.89 -14.71 2.35
C SER A 183 0.09 -14.31 3.47
N GLU A 184 -0.11 -14.83 4.68
CA GLU A 184 0.85 -14.66 5.78
C GLU A 184 2.26 -15.15 5.39
N GLU A 185 2.34 -16.26 4.68
CA GLU A 185 3.60 -16.83 4.18
C GLU A 185 4.31 -15.85 3.24
N ARG A 186 3.55 -15.22 2.33
CA ARG A 186 4.11 -14.21 1.43
C ARG A 186 4.56 -12.97 2.20
N PHE A 187 3.79 -12.54 3.19
CA PHE A 187 4.18 -11.43 4.06
C PHE A 187 5.50 -11.70 4.80
N ALA A 188 5.68 -12.90 5.36
CA ALA A 188 6.91 -13.30 6.01
C ALA A 188 8.14 -13.30 5.08
N ILE A 189 7.93 -13.52 3.77
CA ILE A 189 8.99 -13.36 2.76
C ILE A 189 9.31 -11.88 2.54
N LEU A 190 8.29 -11.02 2.44
CA LEU A 190 8.46 -9.58 2.26
C LEU A 190 9.17 -8.93 3.46
N GLU A 191 8.92 -9.40 4.67
CA GLU A 191 9.58 -8.93 5.90
C GLU A 191 11.11 -9.09 5.87
N GLN A 192 11.61 -9.96 5.01
CA GLN A 192 13.04 -10.20 4.90
C GLN A 192 13.72 -9.11 4.06
N ILE A 193 13.01 -8.45 3.13
CA ILE A 193 13.52 -7.42 2.20
C ILE A 193 13.90 -6.13 2.94
#